data_AF-A0A7X9BAI6-F1
#
_entry.id   AF-A0A7X9BAI6-F1
#
_cell.length_a   1.000
_cell.length_b   1.000
_cell.length_c   1.000
_cell.angle_alpha   90.00
_cell.angle_beta   90.00
_cell.angle_gamma   90.00
#
_symmetry.space_group_name_H-M   'P 1'
#
loop_
_entity.id
_entity.type
_entity.pdbx_description
1 polymer ?
#
loop_
_entity_poly.entity_id
_entity_poly.type
_entity_poly.pdbx_seq_one_letter_code
_entity_poly.pdbx_strand_id
1 'polypeptide(L)' 'MEVKKHVEILKLRGQSKQLIQDEIIIEHPFTIFLNEEELVTILCTPEFLKELAVGFLFSENYIENLD' A
#
# COMPACT_ATOMS: atom_id res chain seq x y z
N MET A 1 -6.91 4.02 8.33
CA MET A 1 -5.66 4.79 8.12
C MET A 1 -5.92 5.80 7.02
N GLU A 2 -5.18 6.91 6.97
CA GLU A 2 -5.29 7.82 5.81
C GLU A 2 -4.69 7.11 4.59
N VAL A 3 -5.39 7.16 3.45
CA VAL A 3 -5.03 6.40 2.24
C VAL A 3 -4.50 7.29 1.13
N LYS A 4 -4.79 8.59 1.23
CA LYS A 4 -4.45 9.61 0.26
C LYS A 4 -3.88 10.80 1.01
N LYS A 5 -2.92 11.49 0.40
CA LYS A 5 -2.41 12.76 0.91
C LYS A 5 -2.34 13.79 -0.20
N HIS A 6 -2.41 15.05 0.19
CA HIS A 6 -2.19 16.17 -0.73
C HIS A 6 -0.71 16.53 -0.73
N VAL A 7 -0.15 16.75 -1.91
CA VAL A 7 1.23 17.19 -2.09
C VAL A 7 1.27 18.37 -3.05
N GLU A 8 2.19 19.29 -2.79
CA GLU A 8 2.47 20.36 -3.75
C GLU A 8 3.29 19.79 -4.91
N ILE A 9 2.83 20.02 -6.14
CA ILE A 9 3.52 19.62 -7.35
C ILE A 9 3.72 20.81 -8.28
N LEU A 10 4.80 20.76 -9.06
CA LEU A 10 4.99 21.65 -10.20
C LEU A 10 4.42 20.99 -11.45
N LYS A 11 3.23 21.42 -11.88
CA LYS A 11 2.58 20.94 -13.10
C LYS A 11 3.10 21.70 -14.32
N LEU A 12 3.65 20.96 -15.28
CA LEU A 12 4.16 21.48 -16.55
C LEU A 12 3.16 21.18 -17.68
N ARG A 13 2.72 22.21 -18.41
CA ARG A 13 1.87 22.07 -19.61
C ARG A 13 2.42 22.94 -20.74
N GLY A 14 3.14 22.32 -21.68
CA GLY A 14 3.86 23.05 -22.73
C GLY A 14 4.86 24.03 -22.12
N GLN A 15 4.68 25.33 -22.40
CA GLN A 15 5.50 26.40 -21.82
C GLN A 15 4.99 26.89 -20.44
N SER A 16 3.80 26.46 -20.00
CA SER A 16 3.22 26.88 -18.72
C SER A 16 3.72 26.00 -17.56
N LYS A 17 3.98 26.64 -16.41
CA LYS A 17 4.37 25.99 -15.15
C LYS A 17 3.47 26.51 -14.04
N GLN A 18 2.87 25.62 -13.26
CA GLN A 18 1.96 25.98 -12.17
C GLN A 18 2.26 25.13 -10.93
N LEU A 19 2.42 25.76 -9.77
CA LEU A 19 2.40 25.07 -8.49
C LEU A 19 0.94 24.81 -8.12
N ILE A 20 0.59 23.54 -7.91
CA ILE A 20 -0.77 23.12 -7.52
C ILE A 20 -0.69 22.09 -6.40
N GLN A 21 -1.79 21.95 -5.65
CA GLN A 21 -2.01 20.80 -4.77
C GLN A 21 -2.63 19.67 -5.58
N ASP A 22 -2.08 18.47 -5.44
CA ASP A 22 -2.62 17.26 -6.06
C ASP A 22 -2.72 16.12 -5.04
N GLU A 23 -3.62 15.18 -5.28
CA GLU A 23 -3.87 14.04 -4.41
C GLU A 23 -3.06 12.82 -4.87
N ILE A 24 -2.34 12.19 -3.94
CA ILE A 24 -1.60 10.95 -4.21
C ILE A 24 -1.95 9.88 -3.18
N ILE A 25 -1.81 8.61 -3.57
CA ILE A 25 -1.97 7.47 -2.66
C ILE A 25 -0.80 7.41 -1.66
N ILE A 26 -1.06 6.91 -0.46
CA ILE A 26 -0.06 6.64 0.56
C ILE A 26 0.41 5.19 0.45
N GLU A 27 1.73 4.99 0.39
CA GLU A 27 2.36 3.69 0.64
C GLU A 27 2.64 3.53 2.14
N HIS A 28 2.25 2.38 2.68
CA HIS A 28 2.40 2.00 4.07
C HIS A 28 3.15 0.66 4.17
N PRO A 29 4.23 0.57 4.97
CA PRO A 29 4.87 -0.71 5.25
C PRO A 29 3.99 -1.55 6.17
N PHE A 30 3.49 -2.66 5.65
CA PHE A 30 2.68 -3.63 6.36
C PHE A 30 3.44 -4.94 6.54
N THR A 31 3.75 -5.29 7.78
CA THR A 31 4.49 -6.50 8.14
C THR A 31 3.54 -7.62 8.54
N ILE A 32 3.67 -8.78 7.88
CA ILE A 32 2.94 -10.01 8.21
C ILE A 32 3.83 -10.84 9.13
N PHE A 33 3.28 -11.24 10.28
CA PHE A 33 3.90 -12.20 11.19
C PHE A 33 3.16 -13.53 11.11
N LEU A 34 3.89 -14.63 11.06
CA LEU A 34 3.35 -15.99 11.10
C LEU A 34 3.99 -16.72 12.27
N ASN A 35 3.17 -17.20 13.21
CA ASN A 35 3.65 -17.87 14.43
C ASN A 35 4.72 -17.07 15.18
N GLU A 36 4.49 -15.77 15.37
CA GLU A 36 5.41 -14.82 16.02
C GLU A 36 6.72 -14.52 15.27
N GLU A 37 6.94 -15.13 14.10
CA GLU A 37 8.09 -14.84 13.24
C GLU A 37 7.71 -13.83 12.16
N GLU A 38 8.58 -12.86 11.91
CA GLU A 38 8.41 -11.91 10.80
C GLU A 38 8.55 -12.66 9.47
N LEU A 39 7.50 -12.63 8.66
CA LEU A 39 7.46 -13.32 7.37
C LEU A 39 7.85 -12.39 6.22
N VAL A 40 7.18 -11.24 6.12
CA VAL A 40 7.39 -10.27 5.03
C VAL A 40 6.91 -8.88 5.44
N THR A 41 7.52 -7.85 4.86
CA THR A 41 7.00 -6.48 4.87
C THR A 41 6.65 -6.03 3.44
N ILE A 42 5.40 -5.61 3.23
CA ILE A 42 4.85 -5.18 1.93
C ILE A 42 4.56 -3.68 1.99
N LEU A 43 5.01 -2.91 0.99
CA LEU A 43 4.53 -1.53 0.81
C LEU A 43 3.19 -1.56 0.08
N CYS A 44 2.13 -1.11 0.74
CA CYS A 44 0.78 -1.13 0.19
C CYS A 44 -0.05 0.08 0.60
N THR A 45 -1.19 0.29 -0.06
CA THR A 45 -2.23 1.18 0.47
C THR A 45 -2.74 0.60 1.80
N PRO A 46 -2.89 1.39 2.87
CA PRO A 46 -3.30 0.88 4.18
C PRO A 46 -4.82 0.60 4.28
N GLU A 47 -5.33 -0.17 3.33
CA GLU A 47 -6.72 -0.63 3.18
C GLU A 47 -6.73 -2.12 2.85
N PHE A 48 -7.79 -2.82 3.28
CA PHE A 48 -7.98 -4.26 3.04
C PHE A 48 -6.76 -5.12 3.43
N LEU A 49 -6.08 -4.75 4.53
CA LEU A 49 -4.84 -5.40 4.98
C LEU A 49 -5.04 -6.86 5.36
N LYS A 50 -6.24 -7.23 5.84
CA LYS A 50 -6.56 -8.62 6.18
C LYS A 50 -6.66 -9.47 4.91
N GLU A 51 -7.37 -8.97 3.91
CA GLU A 51 -7.52 -9.62 2.61
C GLU A 51 -6.16 -9.74 1.91
N LEU A 52 -5.32 -8.71 1.99
CA LEU A 52 -3.94 -8.76 1.51
C LEU A 52 -3.13 -9.85 2.23
N ALA A 53 -3.19 -9.92 3.56
CA ALA A 53 -2.46 -10.92 4.34
C ALA A 53 -2.92 -12.35 3.99
N VAL A 54 -4.23 -12.58 3.95
CA VAL A 54 -4.80 -13.89 3.58
C VAL A 54 -4.42 -14.27 2.15
N GLY A 55 -4.54 -13.35 1.20
CA GLY A 55 -4.19 -13.59 -0.20
C GLY A 55 -2.70 -13.86 -0.40
N PHE A 56 -1.84 -13.15 0.35
CA PHE A 56 -0.40 -13.40 0.35
C PHE A 56 -0.08 -14.81 0.88
N LEU A 57 -0.62 -15.17 2.05
CA LEU A 57 -0.38 -16.49 2.65
C LEU A 57 -0.86 -17.62 1.72
N PHE A 58 -2.00 -17.44 1.05
CA PHE A 58 -2.49 -18.40 0.07
C PHE A 58 -1.57 -18.49 -1.16
N SER A 59 -1.16 -17.34 -1.72
CA SER A 59 -0.31 -17.28 -2.92
C SER A 59 1.07 -17.91 -2.70
N GLU A 60 1.62 -17.77 -1.50
CA GLU A 60 2.90 -18.34 -1.09
C GLU A 60 2.77 -19.79 -0.54
N ASN A 61 1.58 -20.40 -0.62
CA ASN A 61 1.28 -21.75 -0.13
C ASN A 61 1.49 -21.97 1.39
N TYR A 62 1.39 -20.91 2.20
CA TYR A 62 1.32 -21.05 3.66
C TYR A 62 -0.04 -21.59 4.12
N ILE A 63 -1.09 -21.37 3.33
CA ILE A 63 -2.43 -21.92 3.56
C ILE A 63 -3.01 -22.46 2.25
N GLU A 64 -3.81 -23.54 2.33
CA GLU A 64 -4.44 -24.18 1.16
C GLU A 64 -5.92 -23.80 1.01
N ASN A 65 -6.56 -23.40 2.09
CA ASN A 65 -7.97 -22.99 2.15
C ASN A 65 -8.21 -22.10 3.38
N LEU A 66 -9.43 -21.60 3.53
CA LEU A 66 -9.86 -20.72 4.62
C LEU A 66 -10.52 -21.47 5.79
N ASP A 67 -10.65 -22.79 5.67
CA ASP A 67 -11.43 -23.64 6.55
C ASP A 67 -10.61 -24.15 7.76
#